data_AF-A0A2V9GHM2-F1
#
_entry.id   AF-A0A2V9GHM2-F1
#
_cell.length_a   1.000
_cell.length_b   1.000
_cell.length_c   1.000
_cell.angle_alpha   90.00
_cell.angle_beta   90.00
_cell.angle_gamma   90.00
#
_symmetry.space_group_name_H-M   'P 1'
#
loop_
_entity.id
_entity.type
_entity.pdbx_description
1 polymer ?
#
loop_
_entity_poly.entity_id
_entity_poly.type
_entity_poly.pdbx_seq_one_letter_code
_entity_poly.pdbx_strand_id
1 'polypeptide(L)'
;MTRNRRVLFAAGVLFVLLFVAVGARAAEESGAAVTERATEIFKWINFAIVAGLIVWVFGKLLPPVFRKKAEAISSAIRIATNAKAAADAQLREAETRLANLEKEVAELRAYAEKEGAAEMERLRAATETDVQKIAAAAKAEIEAAERAARLELKALAANLAVDGAESLLAKQLTLKAQESLISNFVKSLEGRPN
;
A
#
# COMPACT_ATOMS: atom_id res chain seq x y z
N MET A 1 32.94 -33.96 24.50
CA MET A 1 33.04 -35.42 24.22
C MET A 1 34.07 -35.80 23.14
N THR A 2 34.58 -34.90 22.29
CA THR A 2 35.60 -35.20 21.26
C THR A 2 37.03 -35.31 21.80
N ARG A 3 37.31 -34.65 22.93
CA ARG A 3 38.63 -34.66 23.58
C ARG A 3 39.03 -36.05 24.06
N ASN A 4 38.15 -36.77 24.77
CA ASN A 4 38.45 -38.11 25.26
C ASN A 4 38.60 -39.16 24.14
N ARG A 5 37.91 -38.99 23.00
CA ARG A 5 38.04 -39.91 21.86
C ARG A 5 39.34 -39.72 21.07
N ARG A 6 39.81 -38.47 20.94
CA ARG A 6 41.14 -38.18 20.39
C ARG A 6 42.25 -38.62 21.34
N VAL A 7 42.04 -38.48 22.65
CA VAL A 7 42.96 -38.99 23.68
C VAL A 7 43.01 -40.51 23.67
N LEU A 8 41.90 -41.22 23.49
CA LEU A 8 41.87 -42.68 23.34
C LEU A 8 42.56 -43.16 22.05
N PHE A 9 42.39 -42.45 20.94
CA PHE A 9 43.12 -42.75 19.70
C PHE A 9 44.62 -42.47 19.85
N ALA A 10 45.00 -41.33 20.41
CA ALA A 10 46.39 -40.98 20.67
C ALA A 10 47.03 -41.94 21.68
N ALA A 11 46.31 -42.36 22.71
CA ALA A 11 46.77 -43.35 23.68
C ALA A 11 46.89 -44.74 23.05
N GLY A 12 45.98 -45.13 22.15
CA GLY A 12 46.08 -46.37 21.39
C GLY A 12 47.28 -46.38 20.44
N VAL A 13 47.51 -45.28 19.71
CA VAL A 13 48.68 -45.11 18.83
C VAL A 13 49.97 -45.05 19.63
N LEU A 14 49.99 -44.36 20.77
CA LEU A 14 51.12 -44.28 21.69
C LEU A 14 51.41 -45.64 22.35
N PHE A 15 50.38 -46.40 22.71
CA PHE A 15 50.51 -47.75 23.24
C PHE A 15 51.07 -48.70 22.17
N VAL A 16 50.58 -48.63 20.93
CA VAL A 16 51.13 -49.39 19.80
C VAL A 16 52.59 -48.99 19.53
N LEU A 17 52.93 -47.70 19.55
CA LEU A 17 54.31 -47.21 19.37
C LEU A 17 55.24 -47.65 20.51
N LEU A 18 54.79 -47.56 21.77
CA LEU A 18 55.56 -48.04 22.93
C LEU A 18 55.74 -49.56 22.89
N PHE A 19 54.71 -50.31 22.51
CA PHE A 19 54.76 -51.77 22.44
C PHE A 19 55.64 -52.27 21.29
N VAL A 20 55.66 -51.54 20.15
CA VAL A 20 56.61 -51.77 19.05
C VAL A 20 58.04 -51.40 19.45
N ALA A 21 58.25 -50.30 20.18
CA ALA A 21 59.58 -49.91 20.66
C ALA A 21 60.15 -50.89 21.70
N VAL A 22 59.31 -51.43 22.59
CA VAL A 22 59.68 -52.48 23.54
C VAL A 22 59.96 -53.80 22.82
N GLY A 23 59.17 -54.17 21.80
CA GLY A 23 59.43 -55.33 20.96
C GLY A 23 60.73 -55.21 20.14
N ALA A 24 61.09 -54.01 19.69
CA ALA A 24 62.35 -53.75 19.00
C ALA A 24 63.56 -53.87 19.95
N ARG A 25 63.46 -53.38 21.19
CA ARG A 25 64.51 -53.53 22.22
C ARG A 25 64.66 -54.99 22.67
N ALA A 26 63.58 -55.74 22.80
CA ALA A 26 63.62 -57.16 23.14
C ALA A 26 64.26 -58.04 22.03
N ALA A 27 64.23 -57.58 20.78
CA ALA A 27 64.91 -58.23 19.66
C ALA A 27 66.43 -57.99 19.63
N GLU A 28 66.95 -56.97 20.34
CA GLU A 28 68.39 -56.65 20.39
C GLU A 28 69.17 -57.49 21.44
N GLU A 29 68.52 -58.07 22.45
CA GLU A 29 69.20 -58.87 23.51
C GLU A 29 69.27 -60.38 23.25
N SER A 30 68.68 -60.91 22.17
CA SER A 30 68.67 -62.35 21.90
C SER A 30 69.80 -62.79 20.95
N GLY A 31 70.91 -63.27 21.52
CA GLY A 31 72.05 -63.83 20.77
C GLY A 31 71.78 -65.20 20.12
N ALA A 32 72.38 -65.37 18.93
CA ALA A 32 72.69 -66.60 18.19
C ALA A 32 71.56 -67.56 17.75
N ALA A 33 71.26 -67.51 16.44
CA ALA A 33 70.96 -68.60 15.50
C ALA A 33 69.73 -69.53 15.71
N VAL A 34 69.02 -69.49 16.84
CA VAL A 34 67.70 -70.17 17.02
C VAL A 34 66.52 -69.18 16.92
N THR A 35 66.82 -67.89 16.78
CA THR A 35 65.87 -66.80 17.00
C THR A 35 65.24 -66.19 15.74
N GLU A 36 65.50 -66.67 14.52
CA GLU A 36 64.81 -66.09 13.34
C GLU A 36 63.32 -66.46 13.31
N ARG A 37 62.98 -67.75 13.48
CA ARG A 37 61.57 -68.21 13.49
C ARG A 37 60.79 -67.72 14.71
N ALA A 38 61.42 -67.68 15.88
CA ALA A 38 60.81 -67.14 17.10
C ALA A 38 60.53 -65.63 16.96
N THR A 39 61.45 -64.89 16.33
CA THR A 39 61.27 -63.46 16.05
C THR A 39 60.19 -63.21 15.01
N GLU A 40 60.10 -64.03 13.96
CA GLU A 40 59.00 -63.96 12.97
C GLU A 40 57.63 -64.27 13.59
N ILE A 41 57.52 -65.32 14.43
CA ILE A 41 56.28 -65.67 15.13
C ILE A 41 55.86 -64.55 16.08
N PHE A 42 56.81 -63.97 16.82
CA PHE A 42 56.53 -62.84 17.72
C PHE A 42 56.07 -61.60 16.95
N LYS A 43 56.67 -61.31 15.79
CA LYS A 43 56.23 -60.22 14.88
C LYS A 43 54.80 -60.44 14.36
N TRP A 44 54.45 -61.66 13.96
CA TRP A 44 53.10 -61.99 13.49
C TRP A 44 52.05 -61.91 14.60
N ILE A 45 52.38 -62.37 15.81
CA ILE A 45 51.51 -62.22 16.98
C ILE A 45 51.30 -60.74 17.32
N ASN A 46 52.38 -59.94 17.31
CA ASN A 46 52.30 -58.49 17.52
C ASN A 46 51.42 -57.82 16.45
N PHE A 47 51.62 -58.15 15.17
CA PHE A 47 50.81 -57.66 14.07
C PHE A 47 49.34 -58.03 14.24
N ALA A 48 49.03 -59.27 14.64
CA ALA A 48 47.65 -59.71 14.88
C ALA A 48 46.98 -58.95 16.02
N ILE A 49 47.71 -58.65 17.11
CA ILE A 49 47.19 -57.85 18.24
C ILE A 49 46.91 -56.41 17.80
N VAL A 50 47.84 -55.78 17.08
CA VAL A 50 47.67 -54.40 16.58
C VAL A 50 46.56 -54.33 15.53
N ALA A 51 46.50 -55.27 14.58
CA ALA A 51 45.45 -55.37 13.58
C ALA A 51 44.08 -55.60 14.22
N GLY A 52 43.99 -56.48 15.22
CA GLY A 52 42.77 -56.70 15.99
C GLY A 52 42.28 -55.44 16.72
N LEU A 53 43.20 -54.70 17.34
CA LEU A 53 42.88 -53.42 17.99
C LEU A 53 42.39 -52.38 16.97
N ILE A 54 43.05 -52.26 15.81
CA ILE A 54 42.63 -51.36 14.73
C ILE A 54 41.23 -51.72 14.24
N VAL A 55 40.96 -52.99 13.93
CA VAL A 55 39.62 -53.43 13.48
C VAL A 55 38.56 -53.14 14.54
N TRP A 56 38.84 -53.37 15.82
CA TRP A 56 37.92 -53.08 16.92
C TRP A 56 37.63 -51.57 17.06
N VAL A 57 38.67 -50.74 17.02
CA VAL A 57 38.56 -49.28 17.14
C VAL A 57 37.84 -48.69 15.92
N PHE A 58 38.18 -49.10 14.71
CA PHE A 58 37.52 -48.64 13.48
C PHE A 58 36.08 -49.12 13.41
N GLY A 59 35.81 -50.38 13.74
CA GLY A 59 34.47 -50.95 13.82
C GLY A 59 33.57 -50.23 14.83
N LYS A 60 34.13 -49.74 15.94
CA LYS A 60 33.35 -49.00 16.97
C LYS A 60 33.25 -47.49 16.67
N LEU A 61 34.22 -46.88 15.98
CA LEU A 61 34.26 -45.43 15.77
C LEU A 61 33.68 -44.96 14.42
N LEU A 62 33.84 -45.72 13.34
CA LEU A 62 33.38 -45.29 11.99
C LEU A 62 31.85 -45.25 11.85
N PRO A 63 31.09 -46.28 12.25
CA PRO A 63 29.64 -46.31 12.02
C PRO A 63 28.87 -45.08 12.55
N PRO A 64 29.13 -44.55 13.77
CA PRO A 64 28.39 -43.39 14.27
C PRO A 64 28.70 -42.09 13.51
N VAL A 65 29.85 -41.97 12.84
CA VAL A 65 30.20 -40.78 12.06
C VAL A 65 29.42 -40.75 10.75
N PHE A 66 29.40 -41.86 10.01
CA PHE A 66 28.63 -41.97 8.77
C PHE A 66 27.13 -41.85 9.02
N ARG A 67 26.62 -42.46 10.10
CA ARG A 67 25.21 -42.33 10.47
C ARG A 67 24.81 -40.87 10.76
N LYS A 68 25.64 -40.13 11.50
CA LYS A 68 25.40 -38.69 11.75
C LYS A 68 25.42 -37.85 10.48
N LYS A 69 26.31 -38.16 9.53
CA LYS A 69 26.36 -37.46 8.24
C LYS A 69 25.15 -37.78 7.38
N ALA A 70 24.75 -39.05 7.30
CA ALA A 70 23.54 -39.47 6.59
C ALA A 70 22.29 -38.82 7.20
N GLU A 71 22.18 -38.79 8.52
CA GLU A 71 21.06 -38.14 9.23
C GLU A 71 21.04 -36.63 8.97
N ALA A 72 22.19 -35.95 9.04
CA ALA A 72 22.28 -34.52 8.73
C ALA A 72 21.87 -34.22 7.28
N ILE A 73 22.33 -35.01 6.31
CA ILE A 73 21.95 -34.87 4.90
C ILE A 73 20.46 -35.12 4.71
N SER A 74 19.92 -36.21 5.28
CA SER A 74 18.49 -36.52 5.19
C SER A 74 17.62 -35.42 5.80
N SER A 75 18.07 -34.85 6.93
CA SER A 75 17.39 -33.74 7.58
C SER A 75 17.43 -32.48 6.72
N ALA A 76 18.60 -32.15 6.14
CA ALA A 76 18.75 -31.02 5.24
C ALA A 76 17.87 -31.14 3.98
N ILE A 77 17.83 -32.33 3.37
CA ILE A 77 16.96 -32.61 2.21
C ILE A 77 15.48 -32.44 2.59
N ARG A 78 15.07 -32.97 3.75
CA ARG A 78 13.70 -32.83 4.24
C ARG A 78 13.33 -31.37 4.49
N ILE A 79 14.21 -30.60 5.13
CA ILE A 79 14.00 -29.17 5.37
C ILE A 79 13.89 -28.42 4.04
N ALA A 80 14.80 -28.67 3.09
CA ALA A 80 14.76 -28.05 1.77
C ALA A 80 13.48 -28.40 0.99
N THR A 81 13.05 -29.66 1.06
CA THR A 81 11.81 -30.12 0.40
C THR A 81 10.58 -29.44 1.01
N ASN A 82 10.52 -29.36 2.34
CA ASN A 82 9.43 -28.67 3.04
C ASN A 82 9.43 -27.16 2.74
N ALA A 83 10.60 -26.52 2.71
CA ALA A 83 10.74 -25.11 2.37
C ALA A 83 10.29 -24.84 0.93
N LYS A 84 10.67 -25.70 -0.02
CA LYS A 84 10.21 -25.63 -1.41
C LYS A 84 8.70 -25.79 -1.50
N ALA A 85 8.12 -26.79 -0.83
CA ALA A 85 6.68 -27.01 -0.84
C ALA A 85 5.91 -25.83 -0.24
N ALA A 86 6.43 -25.20 0.82
CA ALA A 86 5.85 -24.00 1.40
C ALA A 86 5.93 -22.79 0.44
N ALA A 87 7.06 -22.60 -0.25
CA ALA A 87 7.23 -21.55 -1.24
C ALA A 87 6.29 -21.75 -2.45
N ASP A 88 6.18 -22.99 -2.95
CA ASP A 88 5.26 -23.34 -4.05
C ASP A 88 3.79 -23.11 -3.64
N ALA A 89 3.43 -23.38 -2.38
CA ALA A 89 2.09 -23.10 -1.86
C ALA A 89 1.81 -21.59 -1.78
N GLN A 90 2.76 -20.79 -1.28
CA GLN A 90 2.63 -19.33 -1.24
C GLN A 90 2.55 -18.73 -2.65
N LEU A 91 3.31 -19.26 -3.61
CA LEU A 91 3.26 -18.82 -5.00
C LEU A 91 1.88 -19.05 -5.59
N ARG A 92 1.31 -20.25 -5.44
CA ARG A 92 -0.05 -20.56 -5.92
C ARG A 92 -1.11 -19.69 -5.28
N GLU A 93 -0.98 -19.40 -3.99
CA GLU A 93 -1.89 -18.49 -3.29
C GLU A 93 -1.77 -17.06 -3.84
N ALA A 94 -0.56 -16.57 -4.06
CA ALA A 94 -0.31 -15.26 -4.65
C ALA A 94 -0.87 -15.17 -6.08
N GLU A 95 -0.63 -16.18 -6.92
CA GLU A 95 -1.19 -16.27 -8.28
C GLU A 95 -2.72 -16.26 -8.27
N THR A 96 -3.34 -17.00 -7.34
CA THR A 96 -4.80 -17.01 -7.19
C THR A 96 -5.33 -15.64 -6.76
N ARG A 97 -4.65 -14.98 -5.81
CA ARG A 97 -5.00 -13.62 -5.37
C ARG A 97 -4.86 -12.61 -6.51
N LEU A 98 -3.80 -12.70 -7.31
CA LEU A 98 -3.60 -11.84 -8.48
C LEU A 98 -4.69 -12.04 -9.53
N ALA A 99 -5.04 -13.29 -9.85
CA ALA A 99 -6.11 -13.59 -10.79
C ALA A 99 -7.49 -13.08 -10.31
N ASN A 100 -7.74 -13.11 -9.00
CA ASN A 100 -8.96 -12.53 -8.42
C ASN A 100 -8.93 -11.00 -8.46
N LEU A 101 -7.79 -10.37 -8.15
CA LEU A 101 -7.64 -8.91 -8.24
C LEU A 101 -7.87 -8.38 -9.66
N GLU A 102 -7.41 -9.09 -10.70
CA GLU A 102 -7.68 -8.70 -12.08
C GLU A 102 -9.18 -8.68 -12.40
N LYS A 103 -9.94 -9.65 -11.88
CA LYS A 103 -11.41 -9.69 -12.01
C LYS A 103 -12.07 -8.56 -11.23
N GLU A 104 -11.68 -8.36 -9.98
CA GLU A 104 -12.21 -7.27 -9.15
C GLU A 104 -11.95 -5.89 -9.79
N VAL A 105 -10.76 -5.68 -10.36
CA VAL A 105 -10.43 -4.44 -11.08
C VAL A 105 -11.28 -4.28 -12.33
N ALA A 106 -11.53 -5.35 -13.09
CA ALA A 106 -12.40 -5.30 -14.26
C ALA A 106 -13.85 -4.98 -13.88
N GLU A 107 -14.36 -5.61 -12.81
CA GLU A 107 -15.70 -5.33 -12.26
C GLU A 107 -15.81 -3.90 -11.76
N LEU A 108 -14.80 -3.40 -11.03
CA LEU A 108 -14.78 -2.03 -10.53
C LEU A 108 -14.76 -1.00 -11.67
N ARG A 109 -14.01 -1.26 -12.74
CA ARG A 109 -14.00 -0.40 -13.93
C ARG A 109 -15.36 -0.37 -14.61
N ALA A 110 -15.97 -1.53 -14.84
CA ALA A 110 -17.29 -1.62 -15.44
C ALA A 110 -18.36 -0.92 -14.59
N TYR A 111 -18.28 -1.07 -13.27
CA TYR A 111 -19.16 -0.38 -12.32
C TYR A 111 -18.96 1.15 -12.39
N ALA A 112 -17.71 1.62 -12.35
CA ALA A 112 -17.38 3.04 -12.43
C ALA A 112 -17.80 3.69 -13.76
N GLU A 113 -17.66 2.98 -14.88
CA GLU A 113 -18.13 3.46 -16.18
C GLU A 113 -19.66 3.59 -16.22
N LYS A 114 -20.38 2.59 -15.69
CA LYS A 114 -21.84 2.60 -15.62
C LYS A 114 -22.36 3.70 -14.70
N GLU A 115 -21.80 3.82 -13.50
CA GLU A 115 -22.18 4.84 -12.52
C GLU A 115 -21.81 6.23 -13.01
N GLY A 116 -20.63 6.40 -13.60
CA GLY A 116 -20.19 7.66 -14.21
C GLY A 116 -21.10 8.11 -15.34
N ALA A 117 -21.53 7.18 -16.22
CA ALA A 117 -22.48 7.50 -17.28
C ALA A 117 -23.84 7.95 -16.73
N ALA A 118 -24.37 7.26 -15.72
CA ALA A 118 -25.64 7.60 -15.08
C ALA A 118 -25.57 8.95 -14.35
N GLU A 119 -24.48 9.23 -13.64
CA GLU A 119 -24.30 10.50 -12.93
C GLU A 119 -24.10 11.66 -13.90
N MET A 120 -23.41 11.46 -15.03
CA MET A 120 -23.30 12.48 -16.08
C MET A 120 -24.67 12.86 -16.65
N GLU A 121 -25.55 11.88 -16.88
CA GLU A 121 -26.91 12.15 -17.38
C GLU A 121 -27.73 12.91 -16.34
N ARG A 122 -27.68 12.47 -15.08
CA ARG A 122 -28.35 13.13 -13.95
C ARG A 122 -27.87 14.57 -13.77
N LEU A 123 -26.56 14.81 -13.84
CA LEU A 123 -25.97 16.13 -13.71
C LEU A 123 -26.35 17.02 -14.89
N ARG A 124 -26.39 16.50 -16.12
CA ARG A 124 -26.87 17.26 -17.29
C ARG A 124 -28.32 17.70 -17.12
N ALA A 125 -29.21 16.79 -16.72
CA ALA A 125 -30.62 17.11 -16.50
C ALA A 125 -30.82 18.14 -15.38
N ALA A 126 -30.08 18.02 -14.28
CA ALA A 126 -30.09 19.00 -13.19
C ALA A 126 -29.56 20.37 -13.65
N THR A 127 -28.44 20.38 -14.38
CA THR A 127 -27.83 21.61 -14.92
C THR A 127 -28.78 22.32 -15.88
N GLU A 128 -29.45 21.60 -16.78
CA GLU A 128 -30.42 22.20 -17.70
C GLU A 128 -31.59 22.84 -16.97
N THR A 129 -32.11 22.14 -15.94
CA THR A 129 -33.16 22.67 -15.07
C THR A 129 -32.71 23.94 -14.34
N ASP A 130 -31.49 23.95 -13.83
CA ASP A 130 -30.93 25.09 -13.10
C ASP A 130 -30.68 26.28 -14.04
N VAL A 131 -30.17 26.03 -15.25
CA VAL A 131 -30.03 27.07 -16.29
C VAL A 131 -31.39 27.71 -16.61
N GLN A 132 -32.45 26.91 -16.78
CA GLN A 132 -33.79 27.43 -17.04
C GLN A 132 -34.30 28.27 -15.86
N LYS A 133 -34.09 27.84 -14.61
CA LYS A 133 -34.48 28.59 -13.41
C LYS A 133 -33.72 29.92 -13.30
N ILE A 134 -32.40 29.90 -13.53
CA ILE A 134 -31.57 31.09 -13.50
C ILE A 134 -32.03 32.07 -14.58
N ALA A 135 -32.28 31.60 -15.81
CA ALA A 135 -32.76 32.45 -16.90
C ALA A 135 -34.13 33.07 -16.58
N ALA A 136 -35.05 32.30 -16.01
CA ALA A 136 -36.36 32.80 -15.60
C ALA A 136 -36.26 33.84 -14.48
N ALA A 137 -35.43 33.59 -13.47
CA ALA A 137 -35.18 34.53 -12.38
C ALA A 137 -34.55 35.83 -12.89
N ALA A 138 -33.52 35.74 -13.73
CA ALA A 138 -32.88 36.90 -14.33
C ALA A 138 -33.85 37.73 -15.17
N LYS A 139 -34.72 37.08 -15.96
CA LYS A 139 -35.75 37.79 -16.72
C LYS A 139 -36.74 38.52 -15.81
N ALA A 140 -37.21 37.87 -14.75
CA ALA A 140 -38.11 38.48 -13.78
C ALA A 140 -37.47 39.68 -13.07
N GLU A 141 -36.17 39.60 -12.75
CA GLU A 141 -35.40 40.67 -12.14
C GLU A 141 -35.22 41.86 -13.09
N ILE A 142 -34.88 41.61 -14.36
CA ILE A 142 -34.79 42.64 -15.41
C ILE A 142 -36.14 43.35 -15.56
N GLU A 143 -37.24 42.60 -15.68
CA GLU A 143 -38.57 43.20 -15.82
C GLU A 143 -38.96 44.04 -14.59
N ALA A 144 -38.58 43.61 -13.37
CA ALA A 144 -38.80 44.38 -12.16
C ALA A 144 -37.98 45.67 -12.14
N ALA A 145 -36.69 45.59 -12.51
CA ALA A 145 -35.81 46.75 -12.62
C ALA A 145 -36.29 47.74 -13.69
N GLU A 146 -36.74 47.25 -14.85
CA GLU A 146 -37.31 48.10 -15.90
C GLU A 146 -38.55 48.85 -15.42
N ARG A 147 -39.47 48.17 -14.70
CA ARG A 147 -40.65 48.82 -14.14
C ARG A 147 -40.28 49.88 -13.12
N ALA A 148 -39.31 49.60 -12.24
CA ALA A 148 -38.82 50.56 -11.26
C ALA A 148 -38.19 51.79 -11.94
N ALA A 149 -37.30 51.58 -12.91
CA ALA A 149 -36.65 52.66 -13.65
C ALA A 149 -37.66 53.52 -14.44
N ARG A 150 -38.67 52.90 -15.05
CA ARG A 150 -39.75 53.64 -15.73
C ARG A 150 -40.57 54.50 -14.76
N LEU A 151 -40.83 54.00 -13.55
CA LEU A 151 -41.56 54.76 -12.53
C LEU A 151 -40.72 55.97 -12.06
N GLU A 152 -39.43 55.75 -11.83
CA GLU A 152 -38.49 56.79 -11.43
C GLU A 152 -38.37 57.89 -12.50
N LEU A 153 -38.24 57.52 -13.78
CA LEU A 153 -38.21 58.49 -14.88
C LEU A 153 -39.52 59.28 -14.99
N LYS A 154 -40.68 58.65 -14.78
CA LYS A 154 -41.97 59.35 -14.77
C LYS A 154 -42.07 60.34 -13.62
N ALA A 155 -41.62 59.96 -12.43
CA ALA A 155 -41.60 60.84 -11.27
C ALA A 155 -40.68 62.05 -11.51
N LEU A 156 -39.48 61.83 -12.05
CA LEU A 156 -38.54 62.89 -12.41
C LEU A 156 -39.13 63.84 -13.46
N ALA A 157 -39.75 63.29 -14.52
CA ALA A 157 -40.39 64.10 -15.56
C ALA A 157 -41.56 64.93 -15.00
N ALA A 158 -42.37 64.36 -14.10
CA ALA A 158 -43.46 65.08 -13.44
C ALA A 158 -42.92 66.24 -12.59
N ASN A 159 -41.86 66.01 -11.81
CA ASN A 159 -41.20 67.05 -11.01
C ASN A 159 -40.66 68.17 -11.91
N LEU A 160 -39.91 67.84 -12.97
CA LEU A 160 -39.38 68.83 -13.92
C LEU A 160 -40.49 69.61 -14.62
N ALA A 161 -41.62 68.98 -14.92
CA ALA A 161 -42.78 69.65 -15.51
C ALA A 161 -43.43 70.63 -14.52
N VAL A 162 -43.55 70.27 -13.24
CA VAL A 162 -44.04 71.16 -12.18
C VAL A 162 -43.08 72.35 -11.99
N ASP A 163 -41.78 72.09 -11.86
CA ASP A 163 -40.76 73.14 -11.71
C ASP A 163 -40.77 74.11 -12.92
N GLY A 164 -40.92 73.56 -14.14
CA GLY A 164 -41.04 74.34 -15.37
C GLY A 164 -42.31 75.17 -15.41
N ALA A 165 -43.46 74.60 -15.03
CA ALA A 165 -44.73 75.31 -14.95
C ALA A 165 -44.70 76.44 -13.90
N GLU A 166 -44.09 76.20 -12.74
CA GLU A 166 -43.87 77.22 -11.70
C GLU A 166 -43.01 78.37 -12.23
N SER A 167 -41.90 78.07 -12.90
CA SER A 167 -41.02 79.07 -13.52
C SER A 167 -41.75 79.91 -14.58
N LEU A 168 -42.60 79.29 -15.40
CA LEU A 168 -43.41 79.99 -16.40
C LEU A 168 -44.51 80.85 -15.75
N LEU A 169 -45.20 80.33 -14.75
CA LEU A 169 -46.24 81.06 -14.02
C LEU A 169 -45.66 82.28 -13.30
N ALA A 170 -44.49 82.14 -12.66
CA ALA A 170 -43.78 83.25 -12.03
C ALA A 170 -43.44 84.37 -13.03
N LYS A 171 -43.12 84.04 -14.28
CA LYS A 171 -42.85 85.02 -15.35
C LYS A 171 -44.13 85.68 -15.92
N GLN A 172 -45.27 85.00 -15.87
CA GLN A 172 -46.54 85.48 -16.45
C GLN A 172 -47.50 86.12 -15.43
N LEU A 173 -47.20 86.02 -14.13
CA LEU A 173 -47.98 86.63 -13.05
C LEU A 173 -47.94 88.16 -13.14
N THR A 174 -49.04 88.71 -13.65
CA THR A 174 -49.33 90.15 -13.72
C THR A 174 -50.57 90.46 -12.88
N LEU A 175 -50.74 91.71 -12.41
CA LEU A 175 -51.89 92.12 -11.58
C LEU A 175 -53.24 91.75 -12.21
N LYS A 176 -53.37 91.90 -13.54
CA LYS A 176 -54.59 91.53 -14.29
C LYS A 176 -54.85 90.02 -14.33
N ALA A 177 -53.80 89.21 -14.42
CA ALA A 177 -53.94 87.75 -14.37
C ALA A 177 -54.40 87.27 -12.98
N GLN A 178 -53.91 87.92 -11.92
CA GLN A 178 -54.25 87.61 -10.53
C GLN A 178 -55.74 87.91 -10.23
N GLU A 179 -56.24 89.06 -10.69
CA GLU A 179 -57.65 89.45 -10.54
C GLU A 179 -58.59 88.51 -11.31
N SER A 180 -58.21 88.08 -12.52
CA SER A 180 -58.97 87.10 -13.30
C SER A 180 -59.02 85.73 -12.61
N LEU A 181 -57.92 85.26 -12.02
CA LEU A 181 -57.90 83.99 -11.26
C LEU A 181 -58.85 84.02 -10.07
N ILE A 182 -58.88 85.11 -9.31
CA ILE A 182 -59.79 85.28 -8.16
C ILE A 182 -61.26 85.26 -8.63
N SER A 183 -61.58 85.98 -9.71
CA SER A 183 -62.94 86.01 -10.26
C SER A 183 -63.42 84.63 -10.75
N ASN A 184 -62.52 83.83 -11.34
CA ASN A 184 -62.82 82.48 -11.80
C ASN A 184 -62.96 81.49 -10.63
N PHE A 185 -62.15 81.64 -9.58
CA PHE A 185 -62.26 80.81 -8.38
C PHE A 185 -63.62 81.02 -7.69
N VAL A 186 -64.04 82.27 -7.49
CA VAL A 186 -65.36 82.61 -6.91
C VAL A 186 -66.49 81.99 -7.75
N LYS A 187 -66.45 82.13 -9.08
CA LYS A 187 -67.39 81.46 -9.99
C LYS A 187 -67.39 79.93 -9.86
N SER A 188 -66.23 79.30 -9.65
CA SER A 188 -66.14 77.85 -9.49
C SER A 188 -66.73 77.34 -8.18
N LEU A 189 -66.75 78.18 -7.14
CA LEU A 189 -67.39 77.89 -5.86
C LEU A 189 -68.92 78.08 -5.94
N GLU A 190 -69.38 79.08 -6.69
CA GLU A 190 -70.81 79.28 -6.96
C GLU A 190 -71.42 78.17 -7.85
N GLY A 191 -70.59 77.50 -8.66
CA GLY A 191 -71.01 76.45 -9.61
C GLY A 191 -71.00 75.01 -9.09
N ARG A 192 -70.61 74.74 -7.84
CA ARG A 192 -70.76 73.41 -7.21
C ARG A 192 -72.00 73.38 -6.30
N PRO A 193 -73.19 73.00 -6.81
CA PRO A 193 -74.27 72.57 -5.93
C PRO A 193 -73.84 71.27 -5.22
N ASN A 194 -74.15 71.17 -3.94
CA ASN A 194 -73.88 69.98 -3.11
C ASN A 194 -74.33 68.68 -3.76
#